data_AF-A0ABD2WH79-F1
#
_entry.id   AF-A0ABD2WH79-F1
#
_cell.length_a   1.000
_cell.length_b   1.000
_cell.length_c   1.000
_cell.angle_alpha   90.00
_cell.angle_beta   90.00
_cell.angle_gamma   90.00
#
_symmetry.space_group_name_H-M   'P 1'
#
loop_
_entity.id
_entity.type
_entity.pdbx_description
1 polymer ?
#
loop_
_entity_poly.entity_id
_entity_poly.type
_entity_poly.pdbx_seq_one_letter_code
_entity_poly.pdbx_strand_id
1 'polypeptide(L)'
;MWKQKRQNQTFIEEFIAREPPTQSPPTQKVNISTIKIAINNVYNLNKQLQEILQHLKNVDPVTETDRNKSIQVYNELKKQVQVLRELREHHDLSSVVRARQKRRKRLKNQKNQYALLKKQAEERRQYLHNEIDKWLAKKERDIQRERENKLFRMDADLILSEVKAKQSDVKKFLTILGELESLRKVKVSMARNRGENISLETDRAFNSIINQLREHWKVLEKEYSIEEKGLNLMIKTDKEERINKISRNVFEEWQKSLFTQSIDFGSSESQSLNNLRTLRIMWDQYISGEKGSELPVGWIMNFPSSMSTYKEMLACFKNNICD
;
A
#
# COMPACT_ATOMS: atom_id res chain seq x y z
N MET A 1 -13.94 0.57 -32.44
CA MET A 1 -13.18 1.79 -32.84
C MET A 1 -13.74 2.46 -34.10
N TRP A 2 -13.96 1.74 -35.21
CA TRP A 2 -14.40 2.34 -36.48
C TRP A 2 -15.81 2.96 -36.48
N LYS A 3 -16.75 2.39 -35.72
CA LYS A 3 -18.12 2.95 -35.57
C LYS A 3 -18.10 4.34 -34.90
N GLN A 4 -17.27 4.53 -33.88
CA GLN A 4 -17.13 5.81 -33.17
C GLN A 4 -16.55 6.89 -34.08
N LYS A 5 -15.57 6.53 -34.92
CA LYS A 5 -14.93 7.46 -35.85
C LYS A 5 -15.93 7.96 -36.91
N ARG A 6 -16.76 7.06 -37.47
CA ARG A 6 -17.83 7.45 -38.41
C ARG A 6 -18.88 8.36 -37.75
N GLN A 7 -19.33 8.04 -36.54
CA GLN A 7 -20.30 8.86 -35.81
C GLN A 7 -19.76 10.26 -35.50
N ASN A 8 -18.48 10.36 -35.13
CA ASN A 8 -17.84 11.65 -34.91
C ASN A 8 -17.71 12.44 -36.22
N GLN A 9 -17.44 11.77 -37.33
CA GLN A 9 -17.26 12.40 -38.64
C GLN A 9 -18.58 12.93 -39.20
N THR A 10 -19.67 12.15 -39.09
CA THR A 10 -21.03 12.60 -39.45
C THR A 10 -21.49 13.75 -38.55
N PHE A 11 -21.14 13.73 -37.27
CA PHE A 11 -21.45 14.82 -36.34
C PHE A 11 -20.71 16.12 -36.72
N ILE A 12 -19.44 16.02 -37.13
CA ILE A 12 -18.66 17.18 -37.58
C ILE A 12 -19.22 17.74 -38.90
N GLU A 13 -19.59 16.87 -39.84
CA GLU A 13 -20.21 17.27 -41.11
C GLU A 13 -21.56 17.96 -40.88
N GLU A 14 -22.43 17.41 -40.01
CA GLU A 14 -23.67 18.07 -39.59
C GLU A 14 -23.44 19.39 -38.86
N PHE A 15 -22.37 19.48 -38.06
CA PHE A 15 -22.04 20.70 -37.32
C PHE A 15 -21.55 21.82 -38.24
N ILE A 16 -20.79 21.47 -39.29
CA ILE A 16 -20.29 22.42 -40.29
C ILE A 16 -21.42 22.84 -41.25
N ALA A 17 -22.32 21.91 -41.62
CA ALA A 17 -23.46 22.19 -42.50
C ALA A 17 -24.58 22.99 -41.81
N ARG A 18 -24.57 23.07 -40.47
CA ARG A 18 -25.51 23.90 -39.71
C ARG A 18 -25.11 25.36 -39.88
N GLU A 19 -25.83 26.08 -40.72
CA GLU A 19 -25.70 27.53 -40.78
C GLU A 19 -25.86 28.12 -39.37
N PRO A 20 -25.02 29.09 -38.98
CA PRO A 20 -25.15 29.73 -37.69
C PRO A 20 -26.56 30.30 -37.57
N PRO A 21 -27.26 30.10 -36.42
CA PRO A 21 -28.58 30.66 -36.24
C PRO A 21 -28.51 32.16 -36.54
N THR A 22 -29.35 32.59 -37.48
CA THR A 22 -29.47 33.99 -37.90
C THR A 22 -29.57 34.81 -36.63
N GLN A 23 -28.57 35.68 -36.40
CA GLN A 23 -28.55 36.51 -35.21
C GLN A 23 -29.85 37.31 -35.21
N SER A 24 -30.76 36.97 -34.30
CA SER A 24 -31.92 37.81 -34.01
C SER A 24 -31.42 39.24 -33.83
N PRO A 25 -32.10 40.26 -34.39
CA PRO A 25 -31.69 41.65 -34.27
C PRO A 25 -31.35 41.94 -32.81
N PRO A 26 -30.27 42.70 -32.52
CA PRO A 26 -29.84 42.94 -31.17
C PRO A 26 -30.96 43.65 -30.42
N THR A 27 -31.79 42.89 -29.71
CA THR A 27 -32.72 43.42 -28.72
C THR A 27 -31.84 44.24 -27.78
N GLN A 28 -32.04 45.55 -27.75
CA GLN A 28 -31.28 46.47 -26.92
C GLN A 28 -31.24 45.90 -25.50
N LYS A 29 -30.09 45.32 -25.13
CA LYS A 29 -29.95 44.65 -23.84
C LYS A 29 -29.97 45.74 -22.80
N VAL A 30 -30.97 45.70 -21.93
CA VAL A 30 -31.08 46.59 -20.78
C VAL A 30 -29.76 46.60 -20.02
N ASN A 31 -29.10 47.75 -19.97
CA ASN A 31 -27.86 47.87 -19.25
C ASN A 31 -28.17 48.02 -17.75
N ILE A 32 -27.97 46.96 -16.97
CA ILE A 32 -28.26 46.96 -15.53
C ILE A 32 -27.47 48.06 -14.80
N SER A 33 -26.32 48.51 -15.33
CA SER A 33 -25.56 49.62 -14.75
C SER A 33 -26.27 50.96 -14.90
N THR A 34 -26.93 51.25 -16.03
CA THR A 34 -27.63 52.52 -16.26
C THR A 34 -28.84 52.65 -15.35
N ILE A 35 -29.57 51.55 -15.14
CA ILE A 35 -30.67 51.48 -14.17
C ILE A 35 -30.15 51.69 -12.75
N LYS A 36 -29.05 51.03 -12.38
CA LYS A 36 -28.45 51.20 -11.05
C LYS A 36 -28.05 52.66 -10.79
N ILE A 37 -27.47 53.32 -11.79
CA ILE A 37 -27.07 54.73 -11.70
C ILE A 37 -28.31 55.62 -11.57
N ALA A 38 -29.34 55.42 -12.40
CA ALA A 38 -30.58 56.20 -12.34
C ALA A 38 -31.32 56.03 -11.00
N ILE A 39 -31.39 54.80 -10.44
CA ILE A 39 -31.98 54.56 -9.12
C ILE A 39 -31.18 55.28 -8.01
N ASN A 40 -29.84 55.20 -8.06
CA ASN A 40 -29.00 55.90 -7.09
C ASN A 40 -29.16 57.43 -7.20
N ASN A 41 -29.27 57.97 -8.42
CA ASN A 41 -29.49 59.39 -8.65
C ASN A 41 -30.85 59.84 -8.10
N VAL A 42 -31.92 59.07 -8.34
CA VAL A 42 -33.25 59.34 -7.77
C VAL A 42 -33.22 59.32 -6.24
N TYR A 43 -32.55 58.34 -5.63
CA TYR A 43 -32.39 58.28 -4.18
C TYR A 43 -31.65 59.52 -3.63
N ASN A 44 -30.54 59.91 -4.26
CA ASN A 44 -29.75 61.06 -3.85
C ASN A 44 -30.49 62.39 -4.04
N LEU A 45 -31.16 62.59 -5.18
CA LEU A 45 -31.95 63.80 -5.46
C LEU A 45 -33.16 63.92 -4.53
N ASN A 46 -33.80 62.79 -4.18
CA ASN A 46 -34.88 62.80 -3.20
C ASN A 46 -34.39 63.14 -1.79
N LYS A 47 -33.21 62.64 -1.39
CA LYS A 47 -32.56 63.03 -0.14
C LYS A 47 -32.25 64.54 -0.11
N GLN A 48 -31.69 65.08 -1.19
CA GLN A 48 -31.42 66.51 -1.32
C GLN A 48 -32.70 67.36 -1.26
N LEU A 49 -33.79 66.91 -1.89
CA LEU A 49 -35.09 67.59 -1.77
C LEU A 49 -35.64 67.56 -0.35
N GLN A 50 -35.51 66.44 0.36
CA GLN A 50 -35.93 66.33 1.76
C GLN A 50 -35.14 67.28 2.66
N GLU A 51 -33.83 67.38 2.47
CA GLU A 51 -32.98 68.34 3.18
C GLU A 51 -33.41 69.79 2.88
N ILE A 52 -33.62 70.15 1.61
CA ILE A 52 -34.08 71.49 1.21
C ILE A 52 -35.47 71.79 1.79
N LEU A 53 -36.40 70.84 1.77
CA LEU A 53 -37.74 71.01 2.37
C LEU A 53 -37.68 71.18 3.88
N GLN A 54 -36.77 70.49 4.57
CA GLN A 54 -36.53 70.69 6.00
C GLN A 54 -35.93 72.07 6.30
N HIS A 55 -34.99 72.55 5.46
CA HIS A 55 -34.44 73.90 5.58
C HIS A 55 -35.49 74.99 5.33
N LEU A 56 -36.33 74.82 4.31
CA LEU A 56 -37.41 75.75 3.98
C LEU A 56 -38.53 75.79 5.02
N LYS A 57 -38.74 74.70 5.78
CA LYS A 57 -39.71 74.67 6.89
C LYS A 57 -39.25 75.46 8.12
N ASN A 58 -37.95 75.69 8.24
CA ASN A 58 -37.34 76.30 9.42
C ASN A 58 -37.00 77.80 9.24
N VAL A 59 -37.22 78.38 8.04
CA VAL A 59 -36.83 79.76 7.71
C VAL A 59 -37.97 80.51 6.99
N ASP A 60 -38.45 81.60 7.61
CA ASP A 60 -39.23 82.65 6.94
C ASP A 60 -38.41 83.97 6.99
N PRO A 61 -38.32 84.77 5.90
CA PRO A 61 -38.93 84.62 4.59
C PRO A 61 -38.04 83.86 3.59
N VAL A 62 -38.67 82.97 2.83
CA VAL A 62 -38.01 82.13 1.82
C VAL A 62 -37.33 82.98 0.74
N THR A 63 -36.00 82.88 0.66
CA THR A 63 -35.19 83.45 -0.43
C THR A 63 -35.59 82.84 -1.78
N GLU A 64 -35.75 83.68 -2.80
CA GLU A 64 -36.09 83.26 -4.17
C GLU A 64 -35.07 82.27 -4.76
N THR A 65 -33.82 82.35 -4.30
CA THR A 65 -32.73 81.43 -4.64
C THR A 65 -32.97 80.01 -4.13
N ASP A 66 -33.57 79.82 -2.95
CA ASP A 66 -33.82 78.50 -2.38
C ASP A 66 -35.06 77.84 -2.99
N ARG A 67 -36.05 78.65 -3.39
CA ARG A 67 -37.15 78.19 -4.27
C ARG A 67 -36.59 77.69 -5.60
N ASN A 68 -35.73 78.46 -6.25
CA ASN A 68 -35.16 78.06 -7.53
C ASN A 68 -34.32 76.77 -7.45
N LYS A 69 -33.54 76.57 -6.37
CA LYS A 69 -32.82 75.31 -6.11
C LYS A 69 -33.77 74.13 -5.96
N SER A 70 -34.86 74.26 -5.19
CA SER A 70 -35.87 73.20 -5.03
C SER A 70 -36.52 72.80 -6.35
N ILE A 71 -36.84 73.79 -7.20
CA ILE A 71 -37.44 73.58 -8.53
C ILE A 71 -36.45 72.88 -9.47
N GLN A 72 -35.16 73.23 -9.42
CA GLN A 72 -34.12 72.56 -10.21
C GLN A 72 -33.95 71.09 -9.82
N VAL A 73 -33.83 70.79 -8.51
CA VAL A 73 -33.71 69.40 -8.04
C VAL A 73 -34.98 68.60 -8.33
N TYR A 74 -36.16 69.21 -8.22
CA TYR A 74 -37.43 68.59 -8.62
C TYR A 74 -37.49 68.26 -10.12
N ASN A 75 -37.07 69.19 -10.97
CA ASN A 75 -37.04 68.97 -12.42
C ASN A 75 -36.02 67.88 -12.81
N GLU A 76 -34.87 67.82 -12.15
CA GLU A 76 -33.88 66.76 -12.39
C GLU A 76 -34.40 65.40 -11.87
N LEU A 77 -35.03 65.35 -10.70
CA LEU A 77 -35.70 64.16 -10.20
C LEU A 77 -36.77 63.69 -11.18
N LYS A 78 -37.59 64.61 -11.71
CA LYS A 78 -38.64 64.31 -12.69
C LYS A 78 -38.06 63.70 -13.96
N LYS A 79 -36.94 64.21 -14.48
CA LYS A 79 -36.23 63.63 -15.62
C LYS A 79 -35.72 62.22 -15.33
N GLN A 80 -35.09 62.00 -14.18
CA GLN A 80 -34.56 60.68 -13.80
C GLN A 80 -35.68 59.65 -13.57
N VAL A 81 -36.81 60.06 -12.99
CA VAL A 81 -37.99 59.21 -12.80
C VAL A 81 -38.66 58.88 -14.14
N GLN A 82 -38.67 59.82 -15.10
CA GLN A 82 -39.17 59.57 -16.45
C GLN A 82 -38.34 58.51 -17.17
N VAL A 83 -37.00 58.60 -17.09
CA VAL A 83 -36.09 57.58 -17.62
C VAL A 83 -36.33 56.20 -16.99
N LEU A 84 -36.57 56.14 -15.67
CA LEU A 84 -36.91 54.88 -14.99
C LEU A 84 -38.28 54.32 -15.40
N ARG A 85 -39.25 55.19 -15.72
CA ARG A 85 -40.59 54.79 -16.18
C ARG A 85 -40.51 54.16 -17.57
N GLU A 86 -39.83 54.83 -18.50
CA GLU A 86 -39.59 54.31 -19.85
C GLU A 86 -38.85 52.96 -19.80
N LEU A 87 -37.81 52.85 -18.97
CA LEU A 87 -37.08 51.59 -18.80
C LEU A 87 -37.90 50.46 -18.17
N ARG A 88 -38.90 50.79 -17.34
CA ARG A 88 -39.81 49.82 -16.72
C ARG A 88 -40.90 49.35 -17.68
N GLU A 89 -41.43 50.25 -18.50
CA GLU A 89 -42.49 49.94 -19.47
C GLU A 89 -41.97 49.09 -20.64
N HIS A 90 -40.72 49.30 -21.05
CA HIS A 90 -40.13 48.56 -22.16
C HIS A 90 -39.47 47.22 -21.77
N HIS A 91 -39.24 46.95 -20.48
CA HIS A 91 -38.47 45.79 -20.06
C HIS A 91 -38.91 45.15 -18.73
N ASP A 92 -39.00 43.80 -18.72
CA ASP A 92 -39.14 43.03 -17.49
C ASP A 92 -37.79 42.91 -16.75
N LEU A 93 -37.46 43.96 -16.00
CA LEU A 93 -36.25 44.04 -15.19
C LEU A 93 -36.15 42.90 -14.16
N SER A 94 -37.29 42.39 -13.70
CA SER A 94 -37.35 41.36 -12.68
C SER A 94 -36.83 40.02 -13.21
N SER A 95 -37.18 39.64 -14.44
CA SER A 95 -36.67 38.42 -15.08
C SER A 95 -35.19 38.53 -15.42
N VAL A 96 -34.70 39.69 -15.85
CA VAL A 96 -33.26 39.94 -16.11
C VAL A 96 -32.43 39.75 -14.84
N VAL A 97 -32.88 40.31 -13.71
CA VAL A 97 -32.20 40.15 -12.41
C VAL A 97 -32.23 38.70 -11.94
N ARG A 98 -33.39 38.02 -12.01
CA ARG A 98 -33.52 36.60 -11.65
C ARG A 98 -32.64 35.71 -12.54
N ALA A 99 -32.58 35.97 -13.85
CA ALA A 99 -31.74 35.25 -14.79
C ALA A 99 -30.24 35.42 -14.45
N ARG A 100 -29.81 36.64 -14.11
CA ARG A 100 -28.44 36.93 -13.68
C ARG A 100 -28.09 36.23 -12.36
N GLN A 101 -28.99 36.24 -11.38
CA GLN A 101 -28.81 35.52 -10.11
C GLN A 101 -28.72 34.01 -10.34
N LYS A 102 -29.61 33.44 -11.15
CA LYS A 102 -29.60 32.01 -11.52
C LYS A 102 -28.29 31.63 -12.21
N ARG A 103 -27.79 32.44 -13.15
CA ARG A 103 -26.50 32.24 -13.81
C ARG A 103 -25.34 32.28 -12.81
N ARG A 104 -25.30 33.27 -11.91
CA ARG A 104 -24.28 33.38 -10.85
C ARG A 104 -24.29 32.16 -9.93
N LYS A 105 -25.46 31.72 -9.49
CA LYS A 105 -25.62 30.53 -8.63
C LYS A 105 -25.13 29.26 -9.35
N ARG A 106 -25.48 29.08 -10.63
CA ARG A 106 -25.00 27.96 -11.46
C ARG A 106 -23.48 27.94 -11.56
N LEU A 107 -22.86 29.08 -11.89
CA LEU A 107 -21.39 29.19 -11.98
C LEU A 107 -20.70 28.94 -10.65
N LYS A 108 -21.25 29.46 -9.54
CA LYS A 108 -20.74 29.19 -8.19
C LYS A 108 -20.83 27.71 -7.86
N ASN A 109 -21.97 27.07 -8.12
CA ASN A 109 -22.15 25.65 -7.88
C ASN A 109 -21.19 24.81 -8.73
N GLN A 110 -21.02 25.14 -10.01
CA GLN A 110 -20.07 24.46 -10.89
C GLN A 110 -18.63 24.59 -10.39
N LYS A 111 -18.22 25.80 -9.97
CA LYS A 111 -16.88 26.03 -9.39
C LYS A 111 -16.69 25.21 -8.11
N ASN A 112 -17.71 25.17 -7.25
CA ASN A 112 -17.65 24.41 -6.00
C ASN A 112 -17.59 22.90 -6.25
N GLN A 113 -18.37 22.39 -7.21
CA GLN A 113 -18.32 20.99 -7.62
C GLN A 113 -16.95 20.63 -8.18
N TYR A 114 -16.40 21.46 -9.05
CA TYR A 114 -15.05 21.25 -9.58
C TYR A 114 -13.98 21.27 -8.48
N ALA A 115 -14.07 22.22 -7.54
CA ALA A 115 -13.16 22.28 -6.40
C ALA A 115 -13.26 21.02 -5.52
N LEU A 116 -14.48 20.52 -5.29
CA LEU A 116 -14.71 19.29 -4.52
C LEU A 116 -14.11 18.07 -5.23
N LEU A 117 -14.36 17.91 -6.53
CA LEU A 117 -13.79 16.83 -7.33
C LEU A 117 -12.25 16.88 -7.34
N LYS A 118 -11.68 18.09 -7.47
CA LYS A 118 -10.23 18.28 -7.41
C LYS A 118 -9.67 17.85 -6.05
N LYS A 119 -10.33 18.25 -4.96
CA LYS A 119 -9.94 17.85 -3.60
C LYS A 119 -10.02 16.34 -3.40
N GLN A 120 -11.09 15.70 -3.84
CA GLN A 120 -11.23 14.23 -3.78
C GLN A 120 -10.15 13.51 -4.61
N ALA A 121 -9.78 14.06 -5.77
CA ALA A 121 -8.69 13.51 -6.58
C ALA A 121 -7.31 13.71 -5.92
N GLU A 122 -7.11 14.80 -5.19
CA GLU A 122 -5.91 15.02 -4.37
C GLU A 122 -5.84 14.06 -3.18
N GLU A 123 -6.94 13.91 -2.44
CA GLU A 123 -7.05 12.96 -1.32
C GLU A 123 -6.82 11.52 -1.80
N ARG A 124 -7.41 11.11 -2.95
CA ARG A 124 -7.17 9.79 -3.54
C ARG A 124 -5.72 9.60 -3.96
N ARG A 125 -5.08 10.60 -4.55
CA ARG A 125 -3.65 10.54 -4.88
C ARG A 125 -2.81 10.39 -3.63
N GLN A 126 -3.06 11.17 -2.59
CA GLN A 126 -2.34 11.07 -1.31
C GLN A 126 -2.54 9.70 -0.67
N TYR A 127 -3.75 9.15 -0.69
CA TYR A 127 -4.01 7.80 -0.21
C TYR A 127 -3.17 6.75 -0.94
N LEU A 128 -3.15 6.79 -2.28
CA LEU A 128 -2.36 5.87 -3.10
C LEU A 128 -0.86 6.05 -2.85
N HIS A 129 -0.37 7.28 -2.73
CA HIS A 129 1.03 7.55 -2.38
C HIS A 129 1.38 6.96 -1.01
N ASN A 130 0.54 7.19 0.01
CA ASN A 130 0.75 6.62 1.33
C ASN A 130 0.74 5.08 1.32
N GLU A 131 -0.08 4.46 0.49
CA GLU A 131 -0.12 3.00 0.32
C GLU A 131 1.15 2.48 -0.35
N ILE A 132 1.64 3.17 -1.38
CA ILE A 132 2.94 2.89 -2.01
C ILE A 132 4.07 3.03 -1.00
N ASP A 133 4.11 4.11 -0.22
CA ASP A 133 5.16 4.35 0.78
C ASP A 133 5.15 3.28 1.87
N LYS A 134 3.96 2.88 2.35
CA LYS A 134 3.81 1.76 3.29
C LYS A 134 4.34 0.45 2.69
N TRP A 135 4.05 0.19 1.41
CA TRP A 135 4.54 -0.99 0.72
C TRP A 135 6.06 -0.96 0.55
N LEU A 136 6.63 0.18 0.14
CA LEU A 136 8.08 0.38 0.03
C LEU A 136 8.78 0.18 1.37
N ALA A 137 8.26 0.78 2.44
CA ALA A 137 8.79 0.59 3.79
C ALA A 137 8.69 -0.87 4.27
N LYS A 138 7.63 -1.60 3.88
CA LYS A 138 7.53 -3.04 4.15
C LYS A 138 8.58 -3.82 3.38
N LYS A 139 8.77 -3.53 2.09
CA LYS A 139 9.75 -4.19 1.24
C LYS A 139 11.18 -3.93 1.70
N GLU A 140 11.50 -2.70 2.10
CA GLU A 140 12.82 -2.38 2.64
C GLU A 140 13.10 -3.16 3.92
N ARG A 141 12.13 -3.24 4.84
CA ARG A 141 12.25 -4.05 6.06
C ARG A 141 12.45 -5.53 5.75
N ASP A 142 11.77 -6.07 4.75
CA ASP A 142 11.91 -7.46 4.35
C ASP A 142 13.29 -7.73 3.71
N ILE A 143 13.80 -6.80 2.89
CA ILE A 143 15.16 -6.86 2.31
C ILE A 143 16.21 -6.80 3.42
N GLN A 144 16.06 -5.87 4.36
CA GLN A 144 17.00 -5.71 5.47
C GLN A 144 17.04 -6.97 6.35
N ARG A 145 15.88 -7.53 6.68
CA ARG A 145 15.79 -8.80 7.42
C ARG A 145 16.48 -9.94 6.66
N GLU A 146 16.31 -10.03 5.34
CA GLU A 146 16.97 -11.06 4.54
C GLU A 146 18.50 -10.85 4.47
N ARG A 147 18.98 -9.60 4.46
CA ARG A 147 20.42 -9.30 4.57
C ARG A 147 20.98 -9.73 5.92
N GLU A 148 20.31 -9.37 7.02
CA GLU A 148 20.69 -9.74 8.38
C GLU A 148 20.71 -11.26 8.55
N ASN A 149 19.68 -11.95 8.06
CA ASN A 149 19.63 -13.41 8.06
C ASN A 149 20.77 -14.04 7.26
N LYS A 150 21.15 -13.44 6.12
CA LYS A 150 22.29 -13.93 5.33
C LYS A 150 23.62 -13.74 6.06
N LEU A 151 23.83 -12.58 6.68
CA LEU A 151 25.02 -12.33 7.50
C LEU A 151 25.11 -13.33 8.65
N PHE A 152 24.02 -13.53 9.39
CA PHE A 152 23.95 -14.52 10.46
C PHE A 152 24.30 -15.94 10.00
N ARG A 153 23.85 -16.34 8.80
CA ARG A 153 24.22 -17.64 8.20
C ARG A 153 25.70 -17.73 7.87
N MET A 154 26.27 -16.65 7.30
CA MET A 154 27.70 -16.61 7.01
C MET A 154 28.53 -16.70 8.29
N ASP A 155 28.12 -16.01 9.35
CA ASP A 155 28.78 -16.08 10.66
C ASP A 155 28.67 -17.50 11.26
N ALA A 156 27.49 -18.14 11.17
CA ALA A 156 27.31 -19.51 11.63
C ALA A 156 28.18 -20.51 10.83
N ASP A 157 28.25 -20.38 9.50
CA ASP A 157 29.10 -21.20 8.65
C ASP A 157 30.60 -20.96 8.92
N LEU A 158 30.99 -19.71 9.20
CA LEU A 158 32.34 -19.35 9.60
C LEU A 158 32.73 -20.05 10.91
N ILE A 159 31.90 -19.93 11.95
CA ILE A 159 32.14 -20.59 13.24
C ILE A 159 32.21 -22.11 13.08
N LEU A 160 31.29 -22.71 12.30
CA LEU A 160 31.34 -24.14 12.00
C LEU A 160 32.64 -24.56 11.31
N SER A 161 33.12 -23.74 10.37
CA SER A 161 34.39 -24.02 9.67
C SER A 161 35.58 -23.95 10.63
N GLU A 162 35.56 -23.02 11.58
CA GLU A 162 36.58 -22.88 12.62
C GLU A 162 36.58 -24.08 13.57
N VAL A 163 35.40 -24.53 14.03
CA VAL A 163 35.28 -25.73 14.88
C VAL A 163 35.78 -26.96 14.13
N LYS A 164 35.46 -27.12 12.84
CA LYS A 164 35.97 -28.22 12.01
C LYS A 164 37.49 -28.16 11.82
N ALA A 165 38.06 -26.97 11.68
CA ALA A 165 39.51 -26.79 11.62
C ALA A 165 40.16 -27.21 12.95
N LYS A 166 39.61 -26.78 14.09
CA LYS A 166 40.07 -27.18 15.43
C LYS A 166 40.00 -28.70 15.61
N GLN A 167 38.91 -29.35 15.23
CA GLN A 167 38.80 -30.82 15.27
C GLN A 167 39.85 -31.51 14.40
N SER A 168 40.10 -30.99 13.20
CA SER A 168 41.14 -31.52 12.30
C SER A 168 42.52 -31.43 12.95
N ASP A 169 42.82 -30.31 13.61
CA ASP A 169 44.10 -30.12 14.30
C ASP A 169 44.25 -31.06 15.50
N VAL A 170 43.21 -31.27 16.31
CA VAL A 170 43.22 -32.27 17.39
C VAL A 170 43.53 -33.67 16.85
N LYS A 171 42.90 -34.07 15.73
CA LYS A 171 43.17 -35.36 15.09
C LYS A 171 44.61 -35.47 14.60
N LYS A 172 45.17 -34.40 14.02
CA LYS A 172 46.61 -34.36 13.63
C LYS A 172 47.51 -34.57 14.84
N PHE A 173 47.26 -33.89 15.96
CA PHE A 173 48.06 -34.05 17.17
C PHE A 173 47.95 -35.46 17.77
N LEU A 174 46.76 -36.06 17.77
CA LEU A 174 46.59 -37.46 18.19
C LEU A 174 47.37 -38.44 17.30
N THR A 175 47.38 -38.23 15.98
CA THR A 175 48.19 -39.02 15.05
C THR A 175 49.68 -38.86 15.34
N ILE A 176 50.17 -37.62 15.50
CA ILE A 176 51.58 -37.33 15.83
C ILE A 176 51.99 -38.00 17.16
N LEU A 177 51.13 -37.97 18.17
CA LEU A 177 51.39 -38.67 19.44
C LEU A 177 51.47 -40.20 19.28
N GLY A 178 50.64 -40.77 18.39
CA GLY A 178 50.71 -42.19 18.02
C GLY A 178 52.02 -42.55 17.30
N GLU A 179 52.47 -41.70 16.39
CA GLU A 179 53.75 -41.84 15.67
C GLU A 179 54.96 -41.71 16.61
N LEU A 180 54.90 -40.78 17.57
CA LEU A 180 55.92 -40.63 18.62
C LEU A 180 56.02 -41.89 19.49
N GLU A 181 54.88 -42.48 19.87
CA GLU A 181 54.85 -43.71 20.64
C GLU A 181 55.43 -44.89 19.86
N SER A 182 55.09 -45.02 18.57
CA SER A 182 55.63 -46.09 17.72
C SER A 182 57.14 -45.92 17.49
N LEU A 183 57.62 -44.70 17.26
CA LEU A 183 59.04 -44.39 17.12
C LEU A 183 59.82 -44.68 18.41
N ARG A 184 59.24 -44.37 19.58
CA ARG A 184 59.83 -44.73 20.87
C ARG A 184 59.93 -46.25 21.02
N LYS A 185 58.87 -47.01 20.70
CA LYS A 185 58.87 -48.49 20.75
C LYS A 185 59.95 -49.09 19.84
N VAL A 186 60.13 -48.55 18.63
CA VAL A 186 61.18 -48.96 17.71
C VAL A 186 62.57 -48.65 18.26
N LYS A 187 62.80 -47.46 18.83
CA LYS A 187 64.09 -47.13 19.47
C LYS A 187 64.40 -48.05 20.65
N VAL A 188 63.39 -48.38 21.46
CA VAL A 188 63.54 -49.29 22.59
C VAL A 188 63.87 -50.71 22.12
N SER A 189 63.21 -51.22 21.09
CA SER A 189 63.52 -52.55 20.54
C SER A 189 64.91 -52.61 19.90
N MET A 190 65.34 -51.56 19.19
CA MET A 190 66.69 -51.48 18.62
C MET A 190 67.79 -51.44 19.68
N ALA A 191 67.62 -50.66 20.75
CA ALA A 191 68.58 -50.64 21.87
C ALA A 191 68.68 -52.01 22.54
N ARG A 192 67.53 -52.66 22.78
CA ARG A 192 67.47 -54.00 23.37
C ARG A 192 68.17 -55.04 22.49
N ASN A 193 68.01 -54.97 21.17
CA ASN A 193 68.67 -55.85 20.21
C ASN A 193 70.20 -55.61 20.15
N ARG A 194 70.68 -54.43 20.53
CA ARG A 194 72.11 -54.10 20.66
C ARG A 194 72.69 -54.45 22.03
N GLY A 195 71.87 -54.94 22.96
CA GLY A 195 72.27 -55.22 24.35
C GLY A 195 72.34 -53.99 25.26
N GLU A 196 71.89 -52.83 24.79
CA GLU A 196 71.83 -51.59 25.56
C GLU A 196 70.48 -51.52 26.31
N ASN A 197 70.51 -51.28 27.62
CA ASN A 197 69.30 -51.11 28.43
C ASN A 197 68.99 -49.62 28.62
N ILE A 198 67.82 -49.20 28.13
CA ILE A 198 67.28 -47.87 28.40
C ILE A 198 66.69 -47.86 29.83
N SER A 199 66.94 -46.78 30.57
CA SER A 199 66.41 -46.64 31.94
C SER A 199 64.87 -46.69 31.96
N LEU A 200 64.34 -47.60 32.78
CA LEU A 200 62.90 -47.81 32.98
C LEU A 200 62.17 -46.55 33.47
N GLU A 201 62.86 -45.69 34.22
CA GLU A 201 62.31 -44.43 34.72
C GLU A 201 62.03 -43.45 33.58
N THR A 202 62.96 -43.36 32.61
CA THR A 202 62.78 -42.49 31.44
C THR A 202 61.62 -42.94 30.57
N ASP A 203 61.39 -44.26 30.48
CA ASP A 203 60.30 -44.82 29.69
C ASP A 203 58.94 -44.66 30.39
N ARG A 204 58.89 -44.80 31.71
CA ARG A 204 57.70 -44.47 32.50
C ARG A 204 57.35 -42.98 32.42
N ALA A 205 58.35 -42.10 32.52
CA ALA A 205 58.14 -40.66 32.40
C ALA A 205 57.61 -40.29 31.01
N PHE A 206 58.18 -40.84 29.93
CA PHE A 206 57.70 -40.63 28.56
C PHE A 206 56.25 -41.09 28.39
N ASN A 207 55.93 -42.32 28.81
CA ASN A 207 54.58 -42.86 28.69
C ASN A 207 53.57 -42.06 29.53
N SER A 208 53.95 -41.59 30.71
CA SER A 208 53.10 -40.73 31.55
C SER A 208 52.76 -39.42 30.82
N ILE A 209 53.75 -38.75 30.24
CA ILE A 209 53.55 -37.48 29.51
C ILE A 209 52.70 -37.69 28.26
N ILE A 210 52.98 -38.73 27.46
CA ILE A 210 52.19 -39.06 26.26
C ILE A 210 50.74 -39.37 26.64
N ASN A 211 50.51 -40.11 27.72
CA ASN A 211 49.16 -40.43 28.19
C ASN A 211 48.42 -39.17 28.66
N GLN A 212 49.07 -38.28 29.42
CA GLN A 212 48.47 -37.00 29.83
C GLN A 212 48.08 -36.13 28.61
N LEU A 213 48.98 -35.99 27.64
CA LEU A 213 48.71 -35.25 26.41
C LEU A 213 47.58 -35.88 25.60
N ARG A 214 47.57 -37.20 25.47
CA ARG A 214 46.52 -37.95 24.78
C ARG A 214 45.16 -37.74 25.44
N GLU A 215 45.08 -37.81 26.77
CA GLU A 215 43.83 -37.54 27.48
C GLU A 215 43.37 -36.09 27.31
N HIS A 216 44.29 -35.12 27.36
CA HIS A 216 43.97 -33.73 27.10
C HIS A 216 43.37 -33.52 25.69
N TRP A 217 44.00 -34.06 24.66
CA TRP A 217 43.49 -33.98 23.29
C TRP A 217 42.16 -34.72 23.08
N LYS A 218 41.94 -35.85 23.77
CA LYS A 218 40.64 -36.55 23.74
C LYS A 218 39.53 -35.74 24.40
N VAL A 219 39.82 -34.99 25.46
CA VAL A 219 38.84 -34.08 26.09
C VAL A 219 38.47 -32.98 25.10
N LEU A 220 39.46 -32.33 24.49
CA LEU A 220 39.23 -31.30 23.47
C LEU A 220 38.46 -31.84 22.25
N GLU A 221 38.74 -33.07 21.81
CA GLU A 221 37.99 -33.71 20.72
C GLU A 221 36.50 -33.86 21.05
N LYS A 222 36.19 -34.26 22.29
CA LYS A 222 34.80 -34.39 22.76
C LYS A 222 34.12 -33.03 22.83
N GLU A 223 34.79 -32.01 23.37
CA GLU A 223 34.24 -30.65 23.48
C GLU A 223 33.90 -30.09 22.10
N TYR A 224 34.83 -30.12 21.15
CA TYR A 224 34.56 -29.65 19.79
C TYR A 224 33.53 -30.50 19.04
N SER A 225 33.41 -31.80 19.35
CA SER A 225 32.36 -32.64 18.77
C SER A 225 30.97 -32.28 19.30
N ILE A 226 30.86 -31.96 20.58
CA ILE A 226 29.61 -31.49 21.20
C ILE A 226 29.23 -30.12 20.63
N GLU A 227 30.20 -29.21 20.52
CA GLU A 227 29.99 -27.88 19.93
C GLU A 227 29.50 -27.96 18.48
N GLU A 228 30.16 -28.76 17.62
CA GLU A 228 29.72 -28.95 16.24
C GLU A 228 28.31 -29.55 16.14
N LYS A 229 27.99 -30.53 17.00
CA LYS A 229 26.64 -31.12 17.06
C LYS A 229 25.60 -30.09 17.51
N GLY A 230 25.92 -29.27 18.50
CA GLY A 230 25.07 -28.18 18.99
C GLY A 230 24.79 -27.15 17.91
N LEU A 231 25.84 -26.66 17.23
CA LEU A 231 25.72 -25.71 16.12
C LEU A 231 24.91 -26.27 14.95
N ASN A 232 25.14 -27.54 14.57
CA ASN A 232 24.37 -28.20 13.53
C ASN A 232 22.89 -28.37 13.89
N LEU A 233 22.58 -28.69 15.15
CA LEU A 233 21.18 -28.77 15.62
C LEU A 233 20.52 -27.40 15.53
N MET A 234 21.17 -26.34 16.03
CA MET A 234 20.65 -24.97 15.95
C MET A 234 20.36 -24.53 14.52
N ILE A 235 21.24 -24.86 13.57
CA ILE A 235 21.03 -24.54 12.14
C ILE A 235 19.89 -25.37 11.53
N LYS A 236 19.70 -26.63 11.96
CA LYS A 236 18.59 -27.48 11.49
C LYS A 236 17.25 -26.99 12.04
N THR A 237 17.17 -26.68 13.33
CA THR A 237 15.94 -26.16 13.95
C THR A 237 15.52 -24.84 13.32
N ASP A 238 16.45 -23.92 13.04
CA ASP A 238 16.13 -22.66 12.36
C ASP A 238 15.60 -22.88 10.93
N LYS A 239 16.16 -23.86 10.19
CA LYS A 239 15.65 -24.26 8.87
C LYS A 239 14.23 -24.83 8.95
N GLU A 240 13.98 -25.74 9.89
CA GLU A 240 12.66 -26.36 10.10
C GLU A 240 11.62 -25.32 10.54
N GLU A 241 11.95 -24.44 11.47
CA GLU A 241 11.08 -23.34 11.88
C GLU A 241 10.73 -22.42 10.71
N ARG A 242 11.68 -22.13 9.82
CA ARG A 242 11.43 -21.36 8.61
C ARG A 242 10.50 -22.08 7.65
N ILE A 243 10.71 -23.37 7.40
CA ILE A 243 9.85 -24.19 6.53
C ILE A 243 8.43 -24.24 7.11
N ASN A 244 8.31 -24.48 8.42
CA ASN A 244 7.02 -24.49 9.11
C ASN A 244 6.32 -23.13 9.05
N LYS A 245 7.06 -22.02 9.19
CA LYS A 245 6.51 -20.67 9.07
C LYS A 245 6.05 -20.35 7.66
N ILE A 246 6.82 -20.74 6.64
CA ILE A 246 6.40 -20.59 5.23
C ILE A 246 5.17 -21.45 4.96
N SER A 247 5.17 -22.71 5.39
CA SER A 247 4.03 -23.63 5.26
C SER A 247 2.78 -23.09 5.93
N ARG A 248 2.86 -22.58 7.16
CA ARG A 248 1.75 -21.92 7.86
C ARG A 248 1.27 -20.67 7.14
N ASN A 249 2.17 -19.78 6.73
CA ASN A 249 1.78 -18.57 6.01
C ASN A 249 1.07 -18.89 4.70
N VAL A 250 1.60 -19.86 3.93
CA VAL A 250 0.98 -20.33 2.69
C VAL A 250 -0.39 -20.93 3.01
N PHE A 251 -0.48 -21.82 3.99
CA PHE A 251 -1.75 -22.40 4.43
C PHE A 251 -2.77 -21.32 4.86
N GLU A 252 -2.36 -20.31 5.61
CA GLU A 252 -3.22 -19.20 6.02
C GLU A 252 -3.66 -18.33 4.84
N GLU A 253 -2.77 -18.09 3.86
CA GLU A 253 -3.11 -17.39 2.61
C GLU A 253 -4.10 -18.19 1.76
N TRP A 254 -3.93 -19.51 1.67
CA TRP A 254 -4.88 -20.42 1.03
C TRP A 254 -6.21 -20.46 1.78
N GLN A 255 -6.19 -20.58 3.10
CA GLN A 255 -7.40 -20.57 3.93
C GLN A 255 -8.18 -19.28 3.74
N LYS A 256 -7.50 -18.13 3.71
CA LYS A 256 -8.14 -16.83 3.42
C LYS A 256 -8.69 -16.77 1.99
N SER A 257 -7.98 -17.30 1.00
CA SER A 257 -8.39 -17.24 -0.40
C SER A 257 -9.54 -18.21 -0.73
N LEU A 258 -9.53 -19.40 -0.12
CA LEU A 258 -10.54 -20.44 -0.33
C LEU A 258 -11.80 -20.20 0.49
N PHE A 259 -11.68 -19.66 1.71
CA PHE A 259 -12.81 -19.54 2.61
C PHE A 259 -13.30 -18.10 2.82
N THR A 260 -12.58 -17.07 2.33
CA THR A 260 -12.90 -15.60 2.34
C THR A 260 -13.27 -14.99 3.71
N GLN A 261 -13.43 -15.83 4.74
CA GLN A 261 -13.69 -15.54 6.12
C GLN A 261 -13.28 -16.82 6.85
N SER A 262 -12.68 -16.72 8.03
CA SER A 262 -12.45 -17.89 8.87
C SER A 262 -13.80 -18.53 9.16
N ILE A 263 -14.17 -19.56 8.41
CA ILE A 263 -15.23 -20.47 8.82
C ILE A 263 -14.63 -21.19 10.01
N ASP A 264 -14.85 -20.62 11.19
CA ASP A 264 -14.51 -21.24 12.47
C ASP A 264 -15.34 -22.52 12.56
N PHE A 265 -14.78 -23.63 12.10
CA PHE A 265 -15.35 -24.96 12.29
C PHE A 265 -15.39 -25.38 13.78
N GLY A 266 -14.84 -24.55 14.68
CA GLY A 266 -14.68 -24.85 16.11
C GLY A 266 -15.68 -24.16 17.05
N SER A 267 -16.50 -23.21 16.60
CA SER A 267 -17.55 -22.63 17.45
C SER A 267 -18.89 -23.32 17.15
N SER A 268 -19.61 -23.73 18.19
CA SER A 268 -20.88 -24.48 18.09
C SER A 268 -21.99 -23.73 17.34
N GLU A 269 -21.82 -22.45 16.97
CA GLU A 269 -22.70 -21.69 16.08
C GLU A 269 -22.46 -21.94 14.57
N SER A 270 -21.40 -22.66 14.19
CA SER A 270 -21.07 -22.96 12.78
C SER A 270 -21.99 -24.00 12.10
N GLN A 271 -22.94 -24.60 12.85
CA GLN A 271 -23.98 -25.49 12.31
C GLN A 271 -25.27 -24.77 11.86
N SER A 272 -25.23 -23.45 11.66
CA SER A 272 -26.33 -22.77 10.96
C SER A 272 -26.56 -23.43 9.60
N LEU A 273 -27.75 -24.00 9.37
CA LEU A 273 -28.16 -24.59 8.10
C LEU A 273 -27.93 -23.65 6.91
N ASN A 274 -27.97 -22.34 7.15
CA ASN A 274 -27.69 -21.33 6.13
C ASN A 274 -26.22 -21.30 5.71
N ASN A 275 -25.28 -21.56 6.64
CA ASN A 275 -23.85 -21.64 6.32
C ASN A 275 -23.55 -22.90 5.49
N LEU A 276 -24.14 -24.04 5.87
CA LEU A 276 -24.03 -25.29 5.12
C LEU A 276 -24.68 -25.18 3.73
N ARG A 277 -25.81 -24.47 3.62
CA ARG A 277 -26.47 -24.20 2.34
C ARG A 277 -25.62 -23.29 1.45
N THR A 278 -25.00 -22.27 2.02
CA THR A 278 -24.11 -21.35 1.29
C THR A 278 -22.87 -22.09 0.79
N LEU A 279 -22.27 -22.94 1.63
CA LEU A 279 -21.20 -23.84 1.21
C LEU A 279 -21.67 -24.76 0.09
N ARG A 280 -22.81 -25.44 0.25
CA ARG A 280 -23.34 -26.33 -0.79
C ARG A 280 -23.52 -25.60 -2.13
N ILE A 281 -24.07 -24.39 -2.14
CA ILE A 281 -24.22 -23.57 -3.35
C ILE A 281 -22.86 -23.21 -3.97
N MET A 282 -21.86 -22.89 -3.16
CA MET A 282 -20.48 -22.66 -3.61
C MET A 282 -19.82 -23.91 -4.17
N TRP A 283 -20.23 -25.12 -3.77
CA TRP A 283 -19.75 -26.37 -4.35
C TRP A 283 -20.53 -26.77 -5.60
N ASP A 284 -21.85 -26.57 -5.59
CA ASP A 284 -22.74 -26.92 -6.70
C ASP A 284 -22.42 -26.11 -7.98
N GLN A 285 -21.79 -24.93 -7.87
CA GLN A 285 -21.30 -24.18 -9.05
C GLN A 285 -20.27 -24.95 -9.89
N TYR A 286 -19.60 -25.95 -9.31
CA TYR A 286 -18.61 -26.79 -10.00
C TYR A 286 -19.18 -28.14 -10.46
N ILE A 287 -20.45 -28.44 -10.15
CA ILE A 287 -21.14 -29.71 -10.45
C ILE A 287 -22.06 -29.54 -11.68
N SER A 288 -21.58 -28.84 -12.71
CA SER A 288 -22.36 -28.67 -13.95
C SER A 288 -22.01 -29.75 -14.99
N GLY A 289 -22.83 -30.81 -15.09
CA GLY A 289 -22.85 -31.79 -16.20
C GLY A 289 -22.24 -33.19 -15.93
N GLU A 290 -22.41 -34.13 -16.88
CA GLU A 290 -21.89 -35.54 -16.82
C GLU A 290 -20.36 -35.64 -16.67
N LYS A 291 -19.65 -34.56 -16.99
CA LYS A 291 -18.24 -34.34 -16.68
C LYS A 291 -18.16 -32.95 -16.06
N GLY A 292 -18.11 -32.87 -14.72
CA GLY A 292 -18.06 -31.61 -13.99
C GLY A 292 -16.94 -30.68 -14.48
N SER A 293 -17.05 -29.39 -14.17
CA SER A 293 -16.05 -28.39 -14.58
C SER A 293 -14.68 -28.75 -13.99
N GLU A 294 -13.61 -28.56 -14.76
CA GLU A 294 -12.24 -28.68 -14.26
C GLU A 294 -12.06 -27.77 -13.05
N LEU A 295 -11.56 -28.33 -11.95
CA LEU A 295 -11.18 -27.57 -10.76
C LEU A 295 -10.28 -26.40 -11.20
N PRO A 296 -10.49 -25.18 -10.70
CA PRO A 296 -9.67 -24.03 -11.06
C PRO A 296 -8.18 -24.35 -10.91
N VAL A 297 -7.39 -24.05 -11.95
CA VAL A 297 -5.93 -24.26 -11.95
C VAL A 297 -5.33 -23.57 -10.72
N GLY A 298 -4.83 -24.36 -9.78
CA GLY A 298 -4.41 -23.92 -8.44
C GLY A 298 -5.04 -24.72 -7.29
N TRP A 299 -6.16 -25.42 -7.50
CA TRP A 299 -6.75 -26.34 -6.52
C TRP A 299 -6.12 -27.74 -6.55
N ILE A 300 -5.40 -28.05 -7.64
CA ILE A 300 -4.56 -29.24 -7.75
C ILE A 300 -3.16 -28.81 -7.35
N MET A 301 -2.62 -29.43 -6.29
CA MET A 301 -1.21 -29.29 -5.91
C MET A 301 -0.39 -29.54 -7.17
N ASN A 302 0.43 -28.57 -7.62
CA ASN A 302 1.39 -28.85 -8.69
C ASN A 302 2.38 -29.88 -8.13
N PHE A 303 2.08 -31.15 -8.39
CA PHE A 303 2.87 -32.27 -7.95
C PHE A 303 4.24 -32.18 -8.64
N PRO A 304 5.33 -32.58 -7.96
CA PRO A 304 6.63 -32.68 -8.61
C PRO A 304 6.52 -33.58 -9.84
N SER A 305 7.06 -33.14 -10.97
CA SER A 305 6.88 -33.71 -12.32
C SER A 305 7.40 -35.15 -12.52
N SER A 306 7.73 -35.88 -11.45
CA SER A 306 8.30 -37.23 -11.49
C SER A 306 7.33 -38.27 -10.94
N MET A 307 6.95 -39.23 -11.79
CA MET A 307 6.14 -40.40 -11.46
C MET A 307 6.74 -41.28 -10.34
N SER A 308 8.03 -41.16 -10.02
CA SER A 308 8.68 -41.92 -8.94
C SER A 308 8.28 -41.38 -7.57
N THR A 309 8.28 -40.06 -7.40
CA THR A 309 7.89 -39.39 -6.14
C THR A 309 6.41 -39.63 -5.79
N TYR A 310 5.57 -39.88 -6.80
CA TYR A 310 4.16 -40.21 -6.63
C TYR A 310 3.94 -41.58 -5.99
N LYS A 311 4.72 -42.59 -6.40
CA LYS A 311 4.61 -43.95 -5.84
C LYS A 311 5.09 -44.02 -4.41
N GLU A 312 6.13 -43.26 -4.07
CA GLU A 312 6.67 -43.18 -2.70
C GLU A 312 5.68 -42.49 -1.74
N MET A 313 5.09 -41.36 -2.14
CA MET A 313 4.09 -40.69 -1.29
C MET A 313 2.80 -41.51 -1.12
N LEU A 314 2.33 -42.20 -2.15
CA LEU A 314 1.18 -43.11 -2.02
C LEU A 314 1.47 -44.31 -1.13
N ALA A 315 2.71 -44.82 -1.16
CA ALA A 315 3.15 -45.88 -0.26
C ALA A 315 3.20 -45.39 1.19
N CYS A 316 3.67 -44.16 1.43
CA CYS A 316 3.68 -43.58 2.77
C CYS A 316 2.26 -43.30 3.31
N PHE A 317 1.36 -42.78 2.47
CA PHE A 317 -0.05 -42.56 2.84
C PHE A 317 -0.81 -43.86 3.14
N LYS A 318 -0.53 -44.94 2.39
CA LYS A 318 -1.13 -46.26 2.68
C LYS A 318 -0.61 -46.90 3.96
N ASN A 319 0.60 -46.55 4.38
CA ASN A 319 1.26 -47.20 5.50
C ASN A 319 1.29 -46.36 6.79
N ASN A 320 0.76 -45.13 6.81
CA ASN A 320 0.83 -44.20 7.96
C ASN A 320 2.28 -44.00 8.49
N ILE A 321 3.26 -43.85 7.58
CA ILE A 321 4.68 -43.68 7.95
C ILE A 321 5.22 -42.32 7.48
N CYS A 322 4.47 -41.24 7.71
CA CYS A 322 4.99 -39.89 7.48
C CYS A 322 5.21 -39.20 8.83
N ASP A 323 6.46 -39.16 9.27
CA ASP A 323 7.00 -38.17 10.22
C ASP A 323 7.39 -36.88 9.47
#